data_AF-I3ST99-F1
#
_entry.id   AF-I3ST99-F1
#
_cell.length_a   1.000
_cell.length_b   1.000
_cell.length_c   1.000
_cell.angle_alpha   90.00
_cell.angle_beta   90.00
_cell.angle_gamma   90.00
#
_symmetry.space_group_name_H-M   'P 1'
#
loop_
_entity.id
_entity.type
_entity.pdbx_description
1 polymer ?
#
loop_
_entity_poly.entity_id
_entity_poly.type
_entity_poly.pdbx_seq_one_letter_code
_entity_poly.pdbx_strand_id
1 'polypeptide(L)'
;MLFPKGGWEMDESKKEAALRETIEEAGVRGIVEGKLGKWRFKGKNYGYEGYMFPLLVQEQFEIWPERSVRQRTWMNVSEAREVCQQRWMKEALERLVDRLKGHKLDDVKELVVVGSVQCTGDANSD
;
A
#
# COMPACT_ATOMS: atom_id res chain seq x y z
N MET A 1 -1.60 -11.54 -4.57
CA MET A 1 -2.00 -10.12 -4.50
C MET A 1 -1.02 -9.36 -3.61
N LEU A 2 -0.64 -8.13 -3.96
CA LEU A 2 0.20 -7.24 -3.17
C LEU A 2 -0.32 -5.81 -3.26
N PHE A 3 -0.10 -5.03 -2.21
CA PHE A 3 -0.35 -3.58 -2.24
C PHE A 3 0.79 -2.86 -2.96
N PRO A 4 0.50 -1.75 -3.68
CA PRO A 4 1.52 -0.93 -4.32
C PRO A 4 2.52 -0.43 -3.29
N LYS A 5 3.81 -0.72 -3.51
CA LYS A 5 4.87 -0.32 -2.59
C LYS A 5 6.26 -0.40 -3.20
N GLY A 6 7.13 0.52 -2.81
CA GLY A 6 8.55 0.43 -3.15
C GLY A 6 9.46 1.31 -2.31
N GLY A 7 10.71 1.43 -2.75
CA GLY A 7 11.76 2.17 -2.05
C GLY A 7 11.40 3.63 -1.89
N TRP A 8 11.93 4.30 -0.85
CA TRP A 8 11.99 5.76 -0.87
C TRP A 8 13.44 6.24 -1.03
N GLU A 9 13.63 7.27 -1.84
CA GLU A 9 14.91 7.94 -2.07
C GLU A 9 15.23 8.97 -0.97
N MET A 10 16.46 9.48 -0.92
CA MET A 10 16.91 10.38 0.16
C MET A 10 16.25 11.76 0.11
N ASP A 11 15.74 12.16 -1.04
CA ASP A 11 15.10 13.44 -1.32
C ASP A 11 13.57 13.37 -1.30
N GLU A 12 12.98 12.20 -1.04
CA GLU A 12 11.53 12.04 -0.95
C GLU A 12 11.05 11.55 0.43
N SER A 13 9.87 12.00 0.82
CA SER A 13 9.17 11.48 1.99
C SER A 13 8.56 10.11 1.71
N LYS A 14 8.27 9.35 2.78
CA LYS A 14 7.58 8.06 2.70
C LYS A 14 6.23 8.13 1.98
N LYS A 15 5.55 9.28 2.04
CA LYS A 15 4.28 9.50 1.34
C LYS A 15 4.49 9.75 -0.14
N GLU A 16 5.50 10.53 -0.49
CA GLU A 16 5.86 10.80 -1.90
C GLU A 16 6.30 9.52 -2.60
N ALA A 17 7.13 8.71 -1.95
CA ALA A 17 7.48 7.38 -2.43
C ALA A 17 6.24 6.50 -2.64
N ALA A 18 5.35 6.42 -1.65
CA ALA A 18 4.11 5.63 -1.78
C ALA A 18 3.22 6.12 -2.95
N LEU A 19 3.17 7.43 -3.23
CA LEU A 19 2.45 8.00 -4.37
C LEU A 19 3.09 7.61 -5.71
N ARG A 20 4.41 7.81 -5.85
CA ARG A 20 5.17 7.47 -7.06
C ARG A 20 5.01 6.00 -7.41
N GLU A 21 5.26 5.12 -6.43
CA GLU A 21 5.15 3.68 -6.56
C GLU A 21 3.73 3.23 -6.91
N THR A 22 2.71 3.93 -6.42
CA THR A 22 1.32 3.61 -6.77
C THR A 22 0.98 3.96 -8.21
N ILE A 23 1.53 5.05 -8.74
CA ILE A 23 1.40 5.39 -10.16
C ILE A 23 2.14 4.35 -11.01
N GLU A 24 3.36 3.99 -10.61
CA GLU A 24 4.20 3.03 -11.33
C GLU A 24 3.60 1.61 -11.35
N GLU A 25 3.19 1.07 -10.20
CA GLU A 25 2.72 -0.30 -10.08
C GLU A 25 1.23 -0.49 -10.41
N ALA A 26 0.39 0.51 -10.13
CA ALA A 26 -1.06 0.41 -10.24
C ALA A 26 -1.71 1.46 -11.14
N GLY A 27 -0.99 2.51 -11.57
CA GLY A 27 -1.55 3.53 -12.44
C GLY A 27 -2.71 4.30 -11.80
N VAL A 28 -2.64 4.58 -10.50
CA VAL A 28 -3.63 5.41 -9.82
C VAL A 28 -2.96 6.55 -9.06
N ARG A 29 -3.63 7.70 -9.01
CA ARG A 29 -3.18 8.90 -8.31
C ARG A 29 -4.27 9.39 -7.37
N GLY A 30 -3.86 10.01 -6.27
CA GLY A 30 -4.81 10.46 -5.25
C GLY A 30 -4.18 11.23 -4.10
N ILE A 31 -4.93 11.35 -3.02
CA ILE A 31 -4.52 12.02 -1.79
C ILE A 31 -4.11 10.98 -0.75
N VAL A 32 -2.85 11.02 -0.31
CA VAL A 32 -2.36 10.15 0.77
C VAL A 32 -2.72 10.72 2.13
N GLU A 33 -3.46 9.94 2.91
CA GLU A 33 -3.91 10.33 4.24
C GLU A 33 -2.87 10.00 5.34
N GLY A 34 -3.28 10.07 6.60
CA GLY A 34 -2.45 9.70 7.74
C GLY A 34 -2.01 8.23 7.69
N LYS A 35 -0.82 7.92 8.19
CA LYS A 35 -0.27 6.56 8.23
C LYS A 35 -1.26 5.56 8.85
N LEU A 36 -1.43 4.38 8.24
CA LEU A 36 -2.16 3.25 8.82
C LEU A 36 -1.33 2.55 9.88
N GLY A 37 -0.05 2.33 9.57
CA GLY A 37 0.88 1.69 10.49
C GLY A 37 2.25 1.47 9.87
N LYS A 38 3.05 0.71 10.61
CA LYS A 38 4.40 0.28 10.23
C LYS A 38 4.47 -1.23 10.44
N TRP A 39 4.96 -1.95 9.44
CA TRP A 39 5.11 -3.41 9.51
C TRP A 39 6.50 -3.82 9.07
N ARG A 40 6.99 -4.92 9.64
CA ARG A 40 8.24 -5.54 9.23
C ARG A 40 7.93 -6.75 8.35
N PHE A 41 8.57 -6.82 7.19
CA PHE A 41 8.49 -7.94 6.26
C PHE A 41 9.79 -8.73 6.33
N LYS A 42 9.69 -10.05 6.20
CA LYS A 42 10.86 -10.91 6.02
C LYS A 42 11.11 -11.06 4.52
N GLY A 43 12.27 -10.59 4.07
CA GLY A 43 12.84 -11.01 2.79
C GLY A 43 13.58 -12.33 2.92
N LYS A 44 14.14 -12.81 1.80
CA LYS A 44 14.99 -14.01 1.78
C LYS A 44 16.23 -13.85 2.67
N ASN A 45 16.88 -12.68 2.62
CA ASN A 45 18.15 -12.42 3.30
C ASN A 45 18.14 -11.19 4.23
N TYR A 46 17.10 -10.35 4.15
CA TYR A 46 17.03 -9.06 4.85
C TYR A 46 15.65 -8.83 5.44
N GLY A 47 15.62 -8.10 6.56
CA GLY A 47 14.38 -7.50 7.06
C GLY A 47 14.03 -6.29 6.22
N TYR A 48 12.74 -6.08 5.96
CA TYR A 48 12.24 -4.86 5.36
C TYR A 48 11.25 -4.21 6.31
N GLU A 49 11.21 -2.90 6.33
CA GLU A 49 10.21 -2.13 7.06
C GLU A 49 9.35 -1.35 6.07
N GLY A 50 8.04 -1.48 6.20
CA GLY A 50 7.08 -0.76 5.37
C GLY A 50 6.16 0.14 6.16
N TYR A 51 5.85 1.27 5.55
CA TYR A 51 4.90 2.25 6.03
C TYR A 51 3.71 2.21 5.09
N MET A 52 2.53 1.89 5.60
CA MET A 52 1.31 1.86 4.78
C MET A 52 0.43 3.07 5.07
N PHE A 53 -0.23 3.55 4.04
CA PHE A 53 -1.11 4.71 4.06
C PHE A 53 -2.39 4.41 3.28
N PRO A 54 -3.52 5.07 3.63
CA PRO A 54 -4.67 5.13 2.75
C PRO A 54 -4.35 6.11 1.61
N LEU A 55 -4.69 5.74 0.39
CA LEU A 55 -4.74 6.64 -0.75
C LEU A 55 -6.20 6.79 -1.20
N LEU A 56 -6.72 8.00 -1.10
CA LEU A 56 -7.97 8.39 -1.72
C LEU A 56 -7.74 8.60 -3.21
N VAL A 57 -8.17 7.66 -4.04
CA VAL A 57 -7.98 7.74 -5.49
C VAL A 57 -8.83 8.85 -6.08
N GLN A 58 -8.20 9.64 -6.94
CA GLN A 58 -8.82 10.75 -7.68
C GLN A 58 -8.72 10.53 -9.19
N GLU A 59 -7.72 9.78 -9.64
CA GLU A 59 -7.46 9.55 -11.06
C GLU A 59 -6.90 8.15 -11.26
N GLN A 60 -7.34 7.52 -12.36
CA GLN A 60 -6.86 6.23 -12.82
C GLN A 60 -6.36 6.34 -14.26
N PHE A 61 -5.14 5.88 -14.51
CA PHE A 61 -4.53 5.88 -15.84
C PHE A 61 -4.82 4.56 -16.57
N GLU A 62 -5.07 4.68 -17.88
CA GLU A 62 -5.18 3.53 -18.78
C GLU A 62 -3.79 2.96 -19.14
N ILE A 63 -2.79 3.83 -19.24
CA ILE A 63 -1.40 3.47 -19.52
C ILE A 63 -0.55 3.95 -18.36
N TRP A 64 0.21 3.04 -17.76
CA TRP A 64 1.08 3.32 -16.62
C TRP A 64 2.40 2.53 -16.74
N PRO A 65 3.47 2.94 -16.03
CA PRO A 65 4.83 2.43 -16.25
C PRO A 65 4.95 0.90 -16.19
N GLU A 66 4.37 0.24 -15.19
CA GLU A 66 4.49 -1.21 -15.02
C GLU A 66 3.31 -2.02 -15.59
N ARG A 67 2.46 -1.45 -16.43
CA ARG A 67 1.25 -2.14 -16.95
C ARG A 67 1.55 -3.49 -17.60
N SER A 68 2.73 -3.67 -18.18
CA SER A 68 3.14 -4.92 -18.83
C SER A 68 3.51 -6.04 -17.85
N VAL A 69 3.85 -5.71 -16.60
CA VAL A 69 4.32 -6.66 -15.57
C VAL A 69 3.44 -6.70 -14.33
N ARG A 70 2.57 -5.70 -14.14
CA ARG A 70 1.59 -5.61 -13.06
C ARG A 70 0.17 -5.52 -13.62
N GLN A 71 -0.74 -6.28 -13.00
CA GLN A 71 -2.17 -6.18 -13.24
C GLN A 71 -2.85 -5.49 -12.05
N ARG A 72 -3.57 -4.40 -12.32
CA ARG A 72 -4.45 -3.73 -11.34
C ARG A 72 -5.78 -4.48 -11.27
N THR A 73 -6.26 -4.73 -10.06
CA THR A 73 -7.60 -5.26 -9.79
C THR A 73 -8.23 -4.48 -8.65
N TRP A 74 -9.44 -3.98 -8.87
CA TRP A 74 -10.28 -3.42 -7.82
C TRP A 74 -10.99 -4.54 -7.08
N MET A 75 -11.03 -4.43 -5.75
CA MET A 75 -11.63 -5.43 -4.88
C MET A 75 -12.37 -4.72 -3.76
N ASN A 76 -13.49 -5.32 -3.34
CA ASN A 76 -14.11 -4.91 -2.09
C ASN A 76 -13.31 -5.46 -0.89
N VAL A 77 -13.64 -4.96 0.31
CA VAL A 77 -12.95 -5.35 1.55
C VAL A 77 -13.04 -6.86 1.81
N SER A 78 -14.17 -7.50 1.50
CA SER A 78 -14.35 -8.93 1.73
C SER A 78 -13.44 -9.76 0.82
N GLU A 79 -13.41 -9.44 -0.48
CA GLU A 79 -12.53 -10.09 -1.46
C GLU A 79 -11.05 -9.87 -1.09
N ALA A 80 -10.68 -8.63 -0.72
CA ALA A 80 -9.33 -8.29 -0.32
C ALA A 80 -8.86 -9.13 0.89
N ARG A 81 -9.73 -9.41 1.87
CA ARG A 81 -9.41 -10.27 3.03
C ARG A 81 -9.09 -11.70 2.64
N GLU A 82 -9.74 -12.22 1.62
CA GLU A 82 -9.54 -13.60 1.15
C GLU A 82 -8.24 -13.75 0.37
N VAL A 83 -7.92 -12.78 -0.51
CA VAL A 83 -6.72 -12.85 -1.35
C VAL A 83 -5.44 -12.42 -0.64
N CYS A 84 -5.54 -11.62 0.42
CA CYS A 84 -4.39 -11.19 1.21
C CYS A 84 -3.85 -12.35 2.05
N GLN A 85 -2.79 -13.00 1.62
CA GLN A 85 -2.22 -14.14 2.36
C GLN A 85 -1.37 -13.73 3.57
N GLN A 86 -0.72 -12.56 3.51
CA GLN A 86 0.20 -12.12 4.55
C GLN A 86 -0.54 -11.44 5.70
N ARG A 87 -0.22 -11.81 6.94
CA ARG A 87 -0.86 -11.26 8.15
C ARG A 87 -0.86 -9.74 8.19
N TRP A 88 0.26 -9.11 7.85
CA TRP A 88 0.38 -7.64 7.83
C TRP A 88 -0.59 -6.98 6.84
N MET A 89 -0.90 -7.62 5.71
CA MET A 89 -1.82 -7.07 4.72
C MET A 89 -3.24 -7.04 5.27
N LYS A 90 -3.65 -8.13 5.92
CA LYS A 90 -4.95 -8.21 6.59
C LYS A 90 -5.06 -7.16 7.69
N GLU A 91 -4.02 -7.01 8.52
CA GLU A 91 -3.98 -5.99 9.57
C GLU A 91 -4.03 -4.56 9.02
N ALA A 92 -3.32 -4.28 7.92
CA ALA A 92 -3.38 -2.97 7.27
C ALA A 92 -4.77 -2.67 6.69
N LEU A 93 -5.41 -3.67 6.08
CA LEU A 93 -6.78 -3.59 5.59
C LEU A 93 -7.79 -3.37 6.72
N GLU A 94 -7.69 -4.08 7.84
CA GLU A 94 -8.57 -3.85 8.99
C GLU A 94 -8.41 -2.44 9.56
N ARG A 95 -7.18 -1.92 9.66
CA ARG A 95 -6.95 -0.53 10.10
C ARG A 95 -7.59 0.49 9.17
N LEU A 96 -7.60 0.22 7.86
CA LEU A 96 -8.31 1.06 6.89
C LEU A 96 -9.82 0.99 7.15
N VAL A 97 -10.37 -0.21 7.27
CA VAL A 97 -11.80 -0.43 7.53
C VAL A 97 -12.25 0.24 8.81
N ASP A 98 -11.49 0.12 9.90
CA ASP A 98 -11.81 0.74 11.19
C ASP A 98 -11.79 2.26 11.11
N ARG A 99 -10.85 2.83 10.34
CA ARG A 99 -10.84 4.27 10.05
C ARG A 99 -12.10 4.69 9.28
N LEU A 100 -12.54 3.88 8.33
CA LEU A 100 -13.73 4.17 7.53
C LEU A 100 -15.03 4.03 8.31
N LYS A 101 -15.14 3.11 9.28
CA LYS A 101 -16.33 2.99 10.15
C LYS A 101 -16.62 4.27 10.96
N GLY A 102 -15.61 5.12 11.19
CA GLY A 102 -15.78 6.41 11.86
C GLY A 102 -16.36 7.52 10.97
N HIS A 103 -16.40 7.31 9.66
CA HIS A 103 -16.99 8.20 8.67
C HIS A 103 -18.24 7.52 8.08
N LYS A 104 -19.28 8.28 7.72
CA LYS A 104 -20.46 7.67 7.06
C LYS A 104 -19.99 6.94 5.80
N LEU A 105 -20.24 5.63 5.75
CA LEU A 105 -19.82 4.71 4.70
C LEU A 105 -20.48 5.00 3.34
N ASP A 106 -21.37 6.00 3.30
CA ASP A 106 -22.18 6.37 2.13
C ASP A 106 -21.39 7.15 1.07
N ASP A 107 -20.23 7.72 1.42
CA ASP A 107 -19.28 8.27 0.45
C ASP A 107 -18.23 7.22 0.11
N VAL A 108 -18.62 6.19 -0.67
CA VAL A 108 -17.69 5.14 -1.13
C VAL A 108 -16.65 5.78 -2.05
N LYS A 109 -15.54 6.18 -1.44
CA LYS A 109 -14.35 6.64 -2.10
C LYS A 109 -13.48 5.44 -2.46
N GLU A 110 -12.99 5.40 -3.69
CA GLU A 110 -12.00 4.43 -4.13
C GLU A 110 -10.73 4.61 -3.28
N LEU A 111 -10.55 3.74 -2.28
CA LEU A 111 -9.42 3.79 -1.35
C LEU A 111 -8.50 2.60 -1.57
N VAL A 112 -7.21 2.87 -1.69
CA VAL A 112 -6.18 1.87 -1.87
C VAL A 112 -5.23 1.91 -0.69
N VAL A 113 -4.82 0.75 -0.18
CA VAL A 113 -3.69 0.66 0.76
C VAL A 113 -2.41 0.72 -0.06
N VAL A 114 -1.59 1.74 0.18
CA VAL A 114 -0.32 1.97 -0.53
C VAL A 114 0.80 2.06 0.49
N GLY A 115 2.05 1.82 0.09
CA GLY A 115 3.14 1.91 1.05
C GLY A 115 4.50 2.25 0.49
N SER A 116 5.41 2.59 1.38
CA SER A 116 6.84 2.70 1.09
C SER A 116 7.59 1.68 1.93
N VAL A 117 8.71 1.17 1.42
CA VAL A 117 9.49 0.09 2.03
C VAL A 117 10.97 0.47 2.06
N GLN A 118 11.66 0.13 3.13
CA GLN A 118 13.12 0.24 3.23
C GLN A 118 13.72 -1.06 3.73
N CYS A 119 14.88 -1.42 3.19
CA CYS A 119 15.70 -2.50 3.70
C CYS A 119 16.23 -2.12 5.08
N THR A 120 15.90 -2.90 6.10
CA THR A 120 16.54 -2.80 7.41
C THR A 120 17.66 -3.83 7.44
N GLY A 121 18.92 -3.38 7.51
CA GLY A 121 20.07 -4.27 7.61
C GLY A 121 19.86 -5.36 8.66
N ASP A 122 20.29 -6.57 8.27
CA ASP A 122 20.35 -7.86 8.97
C ASP A 122 19.04 -8.50 9.49
N ALA A 123 18.80 -9.69 8.95
CA ALA A 123 17.77 -10.62 9.41
C ALA A 123 18.20 -11.48 10.63
N ASN A 124 19.37 -11.22 11.23
CA ASN A 124 19.90 -12.00 12.35
C ASN A 124 20.46 -11.12 13.48
N SER A 125 19.76 -11.11 14.60
CA SER A 125 20.34 -11.05 15.94
C SER A 125 19.39 -11.80 16.88
N ASP A 126 19.34 -13.12 16.72
CA ASP A 126 19.00 -14.06 17.79
C ASP A 126 20.27 -14.89 18.07
#